data_AF-A0A3P6QYD1-F1
#
_entry.id   AF-A0A3P6QYD1-F1
#
_cell.length_a   1.000
_cell.length_b   1.000
_cell.length_c   1.000
_cell.angle_alpha   90.00
_cell.angle_beta   90.00
_cell.angle_gamma   90.00
#
_symmetry.space_group_name_H-M   'P 1'
#
loop_
_entity.id
_entity.type
_entity.pdbx_description
1 polymer ?
#
loop_
_entity_poly.entity_id
_entity_poly.type
_entity_poly.pdbx_seq_one_letter_code
_entity_poly.pdbx_strand_id
1 'polypeptide(L)' 'MSLLLRVAVNDFCIPDFPAFKERIKQLYEQCSDCTEGQVANYIPQLAKVDPDLWAVSICTVDGQR' A
#
# COMPACT_ATOMS: atom_id res chain seq x y z
N MET A 1 27.62 -4.66 -7.23
CA MET A 1 26.72 -5.74 -7.69
C MET A 1 25.53 -5.07 -8.37
N SER A 2 25.16 -5.45 -9.59
CA SER A 2 24.10 -4.75 -10.35
C SER A 2 22.71 -5.14 -9.85
N LEU A 3 21.74 -4.22 -9.95
CA LEU A 3 20.32 -4.44 -9.61
C LEU A 3 19.71 -5.65 -10.34
N LEU A 4 20.07 -5.82 -11.62
CA LEU A 4 19.61 -6.95 -12.43
C LEU A 4 20.04 -8.30 -11.86
N LEU A 5 21.23 -8.38 -11.26
CA LEU A 5 21.71 -9.63 -10.67
C LEU A 5 20.94 -9.97 -9.40
N ARG A 6 20.63 -8.98 -8.56
CA ARG A 6 19.80 -9.16 -7.35
C ARG A 6 18.40 -9.66 -7.67
N VAL A 7 17.78 -9.11 -8.72
CA VAL A 7 16.48 -9.59 -9.22
C VAL A 7 16.57 -11.06 -9.64
N ALA A 8 17.62 -11.42 -10.38
CA ALA A 8 17.81 -12.76 -10.91
C ALA A 8 18.09 -13.83 -9.83
N VAL A 9 18.73 -13.45 -8.72
CA VAL A 9 19.01 -14.36 -7.59
C VAL A 9 17.96 -14.31 -6.47
N ASN A 10 16.90 -13.51 -6.65
CA ASN A 10 15.88 -13.25 -5.64
C ASN A 10 16.44 -12.73 -4.30
N ASP A 11 17.51 -11.93 -4.35
CA ASP A 11 18.14 -11.27 -3.21
C ASP A 11 17.42 -9.94 -2.91
N PHE A 12 16.14 -10.07 -2.55
CA PHE A 12 15.29 -8.97 -2.11
C PHE A 12 14.86 -9.17 -0.66
N CYS A 13 14.58 -8.06 0.04
CA CYS A 13 14.04 -8.09 1.39
C CYS A 13 12.72 -8.86 1.51
N ILE A 14 11.94 -8.92 0.42
CA ILE A 14 10.75 -9.78 0.29
C ILE A 14 10.93 -10.70 -0.92
N PRO A 15 11.40 -11.95 -0.74
CA PRO A 15 11.63 -12.88 -1.84
C PRO A 15 10.35 -13.31 -2.59
N ASP A 16 9.23 -13.47 -1.88
CA ASP A 16 7.93 -13.78 -2.47
C ASP A 16 7.00 -12.55 -2.42
N PHE A 17 7.31 -11.60 -3.29
CA PHE A 17 6.51 -10.38 -3.40
C PHE A 17 5.07 -10.63 -3.90
N PRO A 18 4.78 -11.58 -4.80
CA PRO A 18 3.41 -11.95 -5.15
C PRO A 18 2.56 -12.40 -3.95
N ALA A 19 3.04 -13.32 -3.12
CA ALA A 19 2.29 -13.77 -1.94
C ALA A 19 2.10 -12.63 -0.92
N PHE A 20 3.11 -11.78 -0.76
CA PHE A 20 3.01 -10.57 0.04
C PHE A 20 1.90 -9.63 -0.46
N LYS A 21 1.82 -9.38 -1.78
CA LYS A 21 0.77 -8.54 -2.37
C LYS A 21 -0.63 -9.09 -2.13
N GLU A 22 -0.82 -10.41 -2.25
CA GLU A 22 -2.11 -11.03 -1.96
C GLU A 22 -2.50 -10.85 -0.48
N ARG A 23 -1.52 -10.97 0.43
CA ARG A 23 -1.78 -10.73 1.85
C ARG A 23 -2.18 -9.28 2.13
N ILE A 24 -1.51 -8.31 1.49
CA ILE A 24 -1.86 -6.89 1.58
C ILE A 24 -3.24 -6.62 1.02
N LYS A 25 -3.60 -7.24 -0.10
CA LYS A 25 -4.94 -7.13 -0.70
C LYS A 25 -6.03 -7.59 0.26
N GLN A 26 -5.83 -8.73 0.93
CA GLN A 26 -6.77 -9.21 1.96
C GLN A 26 -6.92 -8.23 3.12
N LEU A 27 -5.82 -7.61 3.57
CA LEU A 27 -5.87 -6.60 4.63
C LEU A 27 -6.58 -5.33 4.15
N TYR A 28 -6.33 -4.91 2.92
CA TYR A 28 -7.02 -3.78 2.29
C TYR A 28 -8.54 -4.00 2.25
N GLU A 29 -8.98 -5.19 1.84
CA GLU A 29 -10.40 -5.60 1.81
C GLU A 29 -10.99 -5.71 3.22
N GLN A 30 -10.23 -6.22 4.20
CA GLN A 30 -10.70 -6.29 5.60
C GLN A 30 -10.89 -4.91 6.23
N CYS A 31 -10.03 -3.95 5.88
CA CYS A 31 -10.10 -2.59 6.41
C CYS A 31 -11.02 -1.66 5.61
N SER A 32 -11.45 -2.03 4.39
CA SER A 32 -12.34 -1.18 3.59
C SER A 32 -13.72 -1.01 4.22
N ASP A 33 -14.13 -1.92 5.11
CA ASP A 33 -15.40 -1.85 5.84
C ASP A 33 -15.34 -0.88 7.03
N CYS A 34 -14.15 -0.39 7.41
CA CYS A 34 -13.97 0.56 8.50
C CYS A 34 -14.27 2.00 8.04
N THR A 35 -15.55 2.38 8.01
CA THR A 35 -16.03 3.69 7.51
C THR A 35 -16.29 4.73 8.62
N GLU A 36 -15.81 4.45 9.84
CA GLU A 36 -15.94 5.37 10.98
C GLU A 36 -15.02 6.60 10.85
N GLY A 37 -15.40 7.70 11.51
CA GLY A 37 -14.63 8.95 11.53
C GLY A 37 -15.30 10.08 10.74
N GLN A 38 -14.60 11.22 10.64
CA GLN A 38 -15.10 12.38 9.91
C GLN A 38 -13.95 13.07 9.15
N VAL A 39 -14.21 13.43 7.89
CA VAL A 39 -13.29 14.22 7.09
C VAL A 39 -13.01 15.56 7.78
N ALA A 40 -11.73 15.98 7.80
CA ALA A 40 -11.33 17.26 8.36
C ALA A 40 -12.07 18.43 7.70
N ASN A 41 -12.90 19.13 8.48
CA ASN A 41 -13.81 20.16 7.97
C ASN A 41 -13.38 21.61 8.29
N TYR A 42 -12.31 21.80 9.06
CA TYR A 42 -11.80 23.13 9.44
C TYR A 42 -11.08 23.85 8.29
N ILE A 43 -10.61 23.13 7.27
CA ILE A 43 -10.08 23.67 6.01
C ILE A 43 -11.08 23.36 4.89
N PRO A 44 -11.66 24.37 4.19
CA PRO A 44 -12.69 24.15 3.18
C PRO A 44 -12.31 23.22 2.02
N GLN A 45 -11.01 23.11 1.71
CA GLN A 45 -10.49 22.24 0.66
C GLN A 45 -10.47 20.77 1.09
N LEU A 46 -10.18 20.49 2.37
CA LEU A 46 -10.18 19.14 2.92
C LEU A 46 -11.60 18.62 3.10
N ALA A 47 -12.55 19.50 3.45
CA ALA A 47 -13.96 19.16 3.62
C ALA A 47 -14.65 18.60 2.35
N LYS A 48 -14.04 18.79 1.17
CA LYS A 48 -14.56 18.34 -0.13
C LYS A 48 -14.06 16.94 -0.53
N VAL A 49 -13.14 16.37 0.24
CA VAL A 49 -12.62 15.03 -0.02
C VAL A 49 -13.73 14.01 0.23
N ASP A 50 -13.87 13.07 -0.69
CA ASP A 50 -14.81 11.96 -0.58
C ASP A 50 -14.37 11.01 0.56
N PRO A 51 -15.20 10.79 1.59
CA PRO A 51 -14.87 9.92 2.72
C PRO A 51 -14.65 8.46 2.33
N ASP A 52 -15.15 8.03 1.16
CA ASP A 52 -15.03 6.65 0.69
C ASP A 52 -13.70 6.40 -0.04
N LEU A 53 -12.86 7.43 -0.22
CA LEU A 53 -11.53 7.27 -0.80
C LEU A 53 -10.58 6.55 0.16
N TRP A 54 -10.30 5.29 -0.16
CA TRP A 54 -9.41 4.40 0.58
C TRP A 54 -8.39 3.75 -0.36
N ALA A 55 -7.10 3.81 0.00
CA ALA A 55 -6.03 3.23 -0.82
C ALA A 55 -4.80 2.89 0.03
N VAL A 56 -4.05 1.87 -0.42
CA VAL A 56 -2.77 1.45 0.18
C VAL A 56 -1.72 1.38 -0.93
N SER A 57 -0.53 1.94 -0.66
CA SER A 57 0.64 1.85 -1.53
C SER A 57 1.85 1.40 -0.71
N ILE A 58 2.73 0.60 -1.33
CA ILE A 58 3.89 0.00 -0.67
C ILE A 58 5.13 0.21 -1.56
N CYS A 59 6.24 0.54 -0.91
CA CYS A 59 7.57 0.59 -1.51
C CYS A 59 8.56 -0.02 -0.51
N THR A 60 9.25 -1.10 -0.90
CA THR A 60 10.27 -1.71 -0.03
C THR A 60 11.62 -0.98 -0.13
N VAL A 61 12.54 -1.27 0.79
CA VAL A 61 13.91 -0.70 0.76
C VAL A 61 14.69 -1.08 -0.50
N ASP A 62 14.34 -2.22 -1.11
CA ASP A 62 14.90 -2.66 -2.40
C ASP A 62 14.08 -2.15 -3.61
N GLY A 63 13.03 -1.36 -3.39
CA GLY A 63 12.23 -0.72 -4.44
C GLY A 63 11.13 -1.60 -5.04
N GLN A 64 10.71 -2.67 -4.37
CA GLN A 64 9.57 -3.49 -4.80
C GLN A 64 8.26 -2.72 -4.55
N ARG A 65 7.35 -2.75 -5.54
CA ARG A 65 6.07 -2.04 -5.56
C ARG A 65 4.98 -2.87 -6.23
#